data_AF-A0A524JBC1-F1
#
_entry.id   AF-A0A524JBC1-F1
#
_cell.length_a   1.000
_cell.length_b   1.000
_cell.length_c   1.000
_cell.angle_alpha   90.00
_cell.angle_beta   90.00
_cell.angle_gamma   90.00
#
_symmetry.space_group_name_H-M   'P 1'
#
loop_
_entity.id
_entity.type
_entity.pdbx_description
1 polymer ?
#
loop_
_entity_poly.entity_id
_entity_poly.type
_entity_poly.pdbx_seq_one_letter_code
_entity_poly.pdbx_strand_id
1 'polypeptide(L)'
;MKFLVDMQRILGAFFFLFMLGINAQEIAVLDADDQAGIPNVALFNEDRSKTVIADFNGRCDLTVFDRNEKIYFRHLNYQLRKSNKAQIMRQGGKVYLELRPQQLEEVVLSVSKWEQQKKDIPQKIATINALQIAFSNPQTSADLLQNSGKVFVQKSQMGGGSPMIRGFSTNRLLLSVDGVRMNNAIFRGGNLQNVISIDPFTVRSTEIIFGPGTVIYGSDAMGGVMNFYTKDAFFSTADSTQVSGNAAYRFGSANRENTGHVDLNFGRRQWAFLTHVSYNNFGDLTMGEHGPDSYLRNYYVSSNNGEDRIVANPDPLKQVPTAYDQINLM
;
A
#
# COMPACT_ATOMS: atom_id res chain seq x y z
N MET A 1 49.63 43.40 -54.32
CA MET A 1 49.30 42.04 -53.86
C MET A 1 49.62 41.73 -52.38
N LYS A 2 50.35 42.58 -51.63
CA LYS A 2 50.63 42.33 -50.19
C LYS A 2 49.50 42.71 -49.21
N PHE A 3 48.66 43.70 -49.55
CA PHE A 3 47.58 44.16 -48.64
C PHE A 3 46.36 43.21 -48.52
N LEU A 4 46.14 42.32 -49.49
CA LEU A 4 44.99 41.41 -49.48
C LEU A 4 45.20 40.18 -48.56
N VAL A 5 46.47 39.80 -48.31
CA VAL A 5 46.82 38.63 -47.49
C VAL A 5 46.72 38.94 -45.99
N ASP A 6 47.04 40.17 -45.57
CA ASP A 6 46.90 40.57 -44.16
C ASP A 6 45.43 40.71 -43.73
N MET A 7 44.55 41.18 -44.62
CA MET A 7 43.13 41.34 -44.30
C MET A 7 42.42 40.00 -44.09
N GLN A 8 42.78 38.95 -44.86
CA GLN A 8 42.25 37.60 -44.65
C GLN A 8 42.75 36.93 -43.36
N ARG A 9 43.99 37.21 -42.93
CA ARG A 9 44.52 36.71 -41.65
C ARG A 9 43.88 37.41 -40.45
N ILE A 10 43.60 38.71 -40.55
CA ILE A 10 42.90 39.48 -39.51
C ILE A 10 41.43 39.07 -39.41
N LEU A 11 40.73 38.89 -40.54
CA LEU A 11 39.35 38.37 -40.57
C LEU A 11 39.26 36.93 -40.03
N GLY A 12 40.23 36.07 -40.36
CA GLY A 12 40.31 34.71 -39.82
C GLY A 12 40.53 34.67 -38.30
N ALA A 13 41.38 35.55 -37.78
CA ALA A 13 41.60 35.69 -36.34
C ALA A 13 40.36 36.24 -35.60
N PHE A 14 39.63 37.18 -36.21
CA PHE A 14 38.37 37.69 -35.66
C PHE A 14 37.26 36.63 -35.66
N PHE A 15 37.19 35.79 -36.71
CA PHE A 15 36.24 34.68 -36.80
C PHE A 15 36.56 33.57 -35.78
N PHE A 16 37.84 33.29 -35.52
CA PHE A 16 38.27 32.34 -34.50
C PHE A 16 38.04 32.85 -33.07
N LEU A 17 38.18 34.17 -32.83
CA LEU A 17 37.80 34.80 -31.56
C LEU A 17 36.28 34.82 -31.34
N PHE A 18 35.48 34.95 -32.41
CA PHE A 18 34.01 34.94 -32.32
C PHE A 18 33.45 33.54 -32.03
N MET A 19 34.10 32.48 -32.51
CA MET A 19 33.73 31.09 -32.21
C MET A 19 34.08 30.63 -30.79
N LEU A 20 34.92 31.37 -30.06
CA LEU A 20 35.23 31.10 -28.65
C LEU A 20 34.26 31.79 -27.67
N GLY A 21 33.26 32.54 -28.17
CA GLY A 21 32.39 33.39 -27.35
C GLY A 21 30.99 32.83 -27.00
N ILE A 22 30.58 31.66 -27.50
CA ILE A 22 29.16 31.23 -27.44
C ILE A 22 28.86 30.14 -26.39
N ASN A 23 29.85 29.54 -25.73
CA ASN A 23 29.59 28.55 -24.66
C ASN A 23 29.56 29.19 -23.27
N ALA A 24 28.53 29.98 -22.95
CA ALA A 24 28.35 30.45 -21.58
C ALA A 24 26.89 30.84 -21.38
N GLN A 25 26.02 29.93 -20.95
CA GLN A 25 25.55 29.90 -19.54
C GLN A 25 24.78 28.61 -19.20
N GLU A 26 24.91 27.58 -20.03
CA GLU A 26 24.35 26.26 -19.74
C GLU A 26 25.08 25.59 -18.56
N ILE A 27 24.31 24.99 -17.68
CA ILE A 27 24.79 24.19 -16.56
C ILE A 27 24.16 22.79 -16.62
N ALA A 28 24.78 21.83 -15.95
CA ALA A 28 24.25 20.49 -15.77
C ALA A 28 23.86 20.25 -14.30
N VAL A 29 22.63 19.80 -14.09
CA VAL A 29 22.11 19.32 -12.81
C VAL A 29 22.25 17.80 -12.79
N LEU A 30 23.05 17.31 -11.87
CA LEU A 30 23.50 15.91 -11.81
C LEU A 30 23.15 15.29 -10.46
N ASP A 31 22.96 13.98 -10.45
CA ASP A 31 22.90 13.19 -9.23
C ASP A 31 24.27 13.17 -8.54
N ALA A 32 24.30 13.30 -7.21
CA ALA A 32 25.54 13.31 -6.44
C ALA A 32 26.24 11.93 -6.43
N ASP A 33 25.50 10.83 -6.57
CA ASP A 33 26.01 9.47 -6.46
C ASP A 33 26.47 8.92 -7.82
N ASP A 34 25.59 8.92 -8.83
CA ASP A 34 25.87 8.30 -10.14
C ASP A 34 26.26 9.30 -11.24
N GLN A 35 26.20 10.61 -10.95
CA GLN A 35 26.48 11.71 -11.88
C GLN A 35 25.59 11.75 -13.12
N ALA A 36 24.46 11.03 -13.13
CA ALA A 36 23.47 11.10 -14.19
C ALA A 36 22.77 12.47 -14.20
N GLY A 37 22.38 12.93 -15.39
CA GLY A 37 21.60 14.16 -15.55
C GLY A 37 20.21 13.99 -14.96
N ILE A 38 19.79 14.91 -14.08
CA ILE A 38 18.48 14.85 -13.44
C ILE A 38 17.48 15.67 -14.27
N PRO A 39 16.49 15.02 -14.91
CA PRO A 39 15.52 15.75 -15.72
C PRO A 39 14.51 16.51 -14.86
N ASN A 40 13.85 17.50 -15.46
CA ASN A 40 12.70 18.21 -14.88
C ASN A 40 12.98 18.88 -13.51
N VAL A 41 14.23 19.21 -13.22
CA VAL A 41 14.56 20.02 -12.03
C VAL A 41 14.06 21.44 -12.26
N ALA A 42 13.22 21.94 -11.36
CA ALA A 42 12.74 23.32 -11.38
C ALA A 42 13.75 24.23 -10.68
N LEU A 43 14.25 25.22 -11.41
CA LEU A 43 15.11 26.29 -10.92
C LEU A 43 14.28 27.55 -10.77
N PHE A 44 14.32 28.20 -9.61
CA PHE A 44 13.59 29.45 -9.40
C PHE A 44 14.31 30.36 -8.40
N ASN A 45 14.02 31.66 -8.45
CA ASN A 45 14.47 32.62 -7.45
C ASN A 45 13.47 32.74 -6.28
N GLU A 46 13.84 33.47 -5.22
CA GLU A 46 13.11 33.46 -3.95
C GLU A 46 11.62 33.84 -4.07
N ASP A 47 11.28 34.81 -4.91
CA ASP A 47 9.91 35.25 -5.18
C ASP A 47 9.22 34.49 -6.33
N ARG A 48 9.93 33.54 -6.97
CA ARG A 48 9.49 32.74 -8.13
C ARG A 48 9.15 33.57 -9.37
N SER A 49 9.60 34.82 -9.47
CA SER A 49 9.42 35.65 -10.67
C SER A 49 10.22 35.13 -11.88
N LYS A 50 11.31 34.38 -11.64
CA LYS A 50 12.15 33.75 -12.66
C LYS A 50 12.15 32.24 -12.45
N THR A 51 11.81 31.48 -13.50
CA THR A 51 11.79 30.01 -13.44
C THR A 51 12.39 29.40 -14.71
N VAL A 52 13.17 28.32 -14.55
CA VAL A 52 13.72 27.49 -15.62
C VAL A 52 13.53 26.03 -15.24
N ILE A 53 13.32 25.15 -16.22
CA ILE A 53 13.21 23.70 -16.00
C ILE A 53 14.35 23.02 -16.77
N ALA A 54 15.03 22.08 -16.11
CA ALA A 54 16.07 21.27 -16.74
C ALA A 54 15.49 20.28 -17.77
N ASP A 55 16.20 20.11 -18.88
CA ASP A 55 15.83 19.19 -19.96
C ASP A 55 15.99 17.71 -19.57
N PHE A 56 15.74 16.80 -20.51
CA PHE A 56 15.86 15.35 -20.27
C PHE A 56 17.27 14.88 -19.88
N ASN A 57 18.31 15.68 -20.19
CA ASN A 57 19.70 15.39 -19.85
C ASN A 57 20.17 16.17 -18.61
N GLY A 58 19.25 16.84 -17.89
CA GLY A 58 19.55 17.67 -16.73
C GLY A 58 20.24 19.00 -17.07
N ARG A 59 20.22 19.44 -18.33
CA ARG A 59 20.81 20.72 -18.75
C ARG A 59 19.82 21.86 -18.63
N CYS A 60 20.29 23.04 -18.21
CA CYS A 60 19.49 24.25 -18.15
C CYS A 60 20.33 25.51 -18.31
N ASP A 61 19.70 26.59 -18.81
CA ASP A 61 20.33 27.90 -18.97
C ASP A 61 20.03 28.81 -17.77
N LEU A 62 21.09 29.38 -17.18
CA LEU A 62 20.98 30.34 -16.08
C LEU A 62 20.89 31.81 -16.53
N THR A 63 20.73 32.10 -17.82
CA THR A 63 20.73 33.47 -18.36
C THR A 63 19.76 34.40 -17.65
N VAL A 64 18.56 33.91 -17.31
CA VAL A 64 17.51 34.71 -16.64
C VAL A 64 17.87 35.12 -15.20
N PHE A 65 18.79 34.42 -14.54
CA PHE A 65 19.16 34.67 -13.15
C PHE A 65 20.35 35.62 -13.03
N ASP A 66 20.30 36.49 -12.01
CA ASP A 66 21.38 37.43 -11.73
C ASP A 66 22.56 36.71 -11.07
N ARG A 67 23.76 37.32 -11.20
CA ARG A 67 25.03 36.70 -10.81
C ARG A 67 25.07 36.20 -9.35
N ASN A 68 24.47 36.95 -8.43
CA ASN A 68 24.51 36.69 -6.98
C ASN A 68 23.12 36.33 -6.42
N GLU A 69 22.10 36.19 -7.27
CA GLU A 69 20.75 35.81 -6.87
C GLU A 69 20.71 34.36 -6.37
N LYS A 70 19.94 34.11 -5.32
CA LYS A 70 19.74 32.75 -4.80
C LYS A 70 18.82 31.98 -5.74
N ILE A 71 19.32 30.87 -6.26
CA ILE A 71 18.62 29.94 -7.14
C ILE A 71 18.32 28.67 -6.33
N TYR A 72 17.07 28.28 -6.35
CA TYR A 72 16.54 27.08 -5.69
C TYR A 72 16.35 25.99 -6.74
N PHE A 73 16.91 24.81 -6.49
CA PHE A 73 16.82 23.63 -7.34
C PHE A 73 15.90 22.63 -6.68
N ARG A 74 14.71 22.41 -7.26
CA ARG A 74 13.68 21.54 -6.70
C ARG A 74 13.34 20.40 -7.66
N HIS A 75 13.40 19.18 -7.13
CA HIS A 75 12.92 17.97 -7.77
C HIS A 75 12.20 17.11 -6.72
N LEU A 76 11.26 16.26 -7.13
CA LEU A 76 10.42 15.45 -6.22
C LEU A 76 11.26 14.50 -5.35
N ASN A 77 12.32 13.92 -5.94
CA ASN A 77 13.12 12.86 -5.33
C ASN A 77 14.43 13.34 -4.67
N TYR A 78 14.75 14.64 -4.73
CA TYR A 78 16.03 15.17 -4.26
C TYR A 78 15.83 16.23 -3.18
N GLN A 79 16.86 16.42 -2.36
CA GLN A 79 16.87 17.51 -1.38
C GLN A 79 16.89 18.87 -2.09
N LEU A 80 16.20 19.86 -1.51
CA LEU A 80 16.20 21.22 -2.02
C LEU A 80 17.61 21.80 -1.92
N ARG A 81 18.25 22.01 -3.08
CA ARG A 81 19.57 22.63 -3.15
C ARG A 81 19.44 24.12 -3.43
N LYS A 82 20.27 24.93 -2.78
CA LYS A 82 20.36 26.38 -2.99
C LYS A 82 21.77 26.74 -3.43
N SER A 83 21.89 27.59 -4.43
CA SER A 83 23.18 28.09 -4.92
C SER A 83 22.98 29.46 -5.59
N ASN A 84 24.04 30.05 -6.13
CA ASN A 84 23.94 31.21 -7.01
C ASN A 84 24.79 31.01 -8.27
N LYS A 85 24.49 31.79 -9.31
CA LYS A 85 25.15 31.67 -10.62
C LYS A 85 26.67 31.80 -10.51
N ALA A 86 27.19 32.71 -9.67
CA ALA A 86 28.62 32.87 -9.46
C ALA A 86 29.30 31.62 -8.86
N GLN A 87 28.67 30.93 -7.92
CA GLN A 87 29.18 29.71 -7.30
C GLN A 87 29.16 28.54 -8.28
N ILE A 88 28.07 28.39 -9.03
CA ILE A 88 27.90 27.29 -10.01
C ILE A 88 28.95 27.40 -11.12
N MET A 89 29.19 28.61 -11.62
CA MET A 89 30.18 28.84 -12.66
C MET A 89 31.62 28.58 -12.17
N ARG A 90 31.93 28.86 -10.89
CA ARG A 90 33.23 28.47 -10.29
C ARG A 90 33.42 26.95 -10.20
N GLN A 91 32.32 26.20 -10.11
CA GLN A 91 32.31 24.73 -10.03
C GLN A 91 32.19 24.08 -11.41
N GLY A 92 32.52 24.82 -12.48
CA GLY A 92 32.51 24.28 -13.85
C GLY A 92 31.11 24.07 -14.42
N GLY A 93 30.11 24.80 -13.93
CA GLY A 93 28.74 24.71 -14.46
C GLY A 93 28.00 23.45 -14.06
N LYS A 94 28.37 22.82 -12.93
CA LYS A 94 27.74 21.59 -12.43
C LYS A 94 27.06 21.83 -11.09
N VAL A 95 25.87 21.27 -10.93
CA VAL A 95 25.11 21.29 -9.67
C VAL A 95 24.73 19.87 -9.32
N TYR A 96 25.21 19.39 -8.17
CA TYR A 96 24.89 18.07 -7.68
C TYR A 96 23.72 18.12 -6.70
N LEU A 97 22.74 17.23 -6.88
CA LEU A 97 21.61 17.05 -5.98
C LEU A 97 21.74 15.72 -5.24
N GLU A 98 21.52 15.73 -3.94
CA GLU A 98 21.49 14.53 -3.11
C GLU A 98 20.07 13.96 -3.10
N LEU A 99 19.95 12.66 -3.33
CA LEU A 99 18.67 11.97 -3.27
C LEU A 99 18.06 12.17 -1.88
N ARG A 100 16.77 12.47 -1.82
CA ARG A 100 16.01 12.46 -0.58
C ARG A 100 15.47 11.04 -0.42
N PRO A 101 16.01 10.21 0.49
CA PRO A 101 15.41 8.91 0.80
C PRO A 101 14.04 9.16 1.43
N GLN A 102 13.00 9.20 0.58
CA GLN A 102 11.62 9.37 1.02
C GLN A 102 11.13 7.98 1.46
N GLN A 103 11.26 7.68 2.75
CA GLN A 103 10.44 6.64 3.35
C GLN A 103 9.00 7.17 3.32
N LEU A 104 8.12 6.51 2.56
CA LEU A 104 6.69 6.84 2.56
C LEU A 104 6.20 6.78 4.01
N GLU A 105 5.73 7.91 4.53
CA GLU A 105 5.14 7.98 5.86
C GLU A 105 3.87 7.11 5.84
N GLU A 106 3.87 6.02 6.60
CA GLU A 106 2.70 5.15 6.77
C GLU A 106 1.64 5.95 7.52
N VAL A 107 0.61 6.39 6.80
CA VAL A 107 -0.58 7.03 7.37
C VAL A 107 -1.48 5.95 7.94
N VAL A 108 -1.96 6.15 9.17
CA VAL A 108 -2.96 5.29 9.81
C VAL A 108 -4.27 6.05 9.98
N LEU A 109 -5.36 5.43 9.56
CA LEU A 109 -6.73 5.82 9.76
C LEU A 109 -7.13 5.50 11.20
N SER A 110 -6.84 6.39 12.14
CA SER A 110 -7.37 6.25 13.50
C SER A 110 -8.87 6.55 13.53
N VAL A 111 -9.65 5.85 14.37
CA VAL A 111 -11.11 6.05 14.52
C VAL A 111 -11.50 7.45 15.02
N SER A 112 -10.54 8.29 15.38
CA SER A 112 -10.73 9.73 15.54
C SER A 112 -11.42 10.42 14.35
N LYS A 113 -11.58 9.76 13.17
CA LYS A 113 -12.06 10.32 11.89
C LYS A 113 -11.09 11.33 11.27
N TRP A 114 -9.86 11.37 11.75
CA TRP A 114 -8.77 12.16 11.20
C TRP A 114 -7.56 11.24 11.04
N GLU A 115 -6.94 11.28 9.86
CA GLU A 115 -5.67 10.60 9.60
C GLU A 115 -4.62 11.12 10.58
N GLN A 116 -3.97 10.21 11.30
CA GLN A 116 -2.91 10.53 12.24
C GLN A 116 -1.62 9.91 11.75
N GLN A 117 -0.51 10.64 11.90
CA GLN A 117 0.78 10.06 11.57
C GLN A 117 1.13 9.01 12.62
N LYS A 118 1.64 7.86 12.17
CA LYS A 118 2.07 6.76 13.05
C LYS A 118 3.03 7.20 14.16
N LYS A 119 3.84 8.24 13.91
CA LYS A 119 4.82 8.79 14.86
C LYS A 119 4.19 9.53 16.07
N ASP A 120 2.96 10.00 15.93
CA ASP A 120 2.25 10.79 16.95
C ASP A 120 1.37 9.90 17.85
N ILE A 121 1.30 8.60 17.56
CA ILE A 121 0.51 7.63 18.31
C ILE A 121 1.43 6.79 19.19
N PRO A 122 1.24 6.78 20.53
CA PRO A 122 2.10 6.02 21.44
C PRO A 122 1.88 4.50 21.36
N GLN A 123 0.72 4.07 20.84
CA GLN A 123 0.41 2.65 20.63
C GLN A 123 1.10 2.13 19.37
N LYS A 124 1.58 0.88 19.42
CA LYS A 124 2.08 0.22 18.23
C LYS A 124 0.90 -0.07 17.29
N ILE A 125 1.00 0.36 16.04
CA ILE A 125 0.03 0.07 14.99
C ILE A 125 0.73 -0.68 13.86
N ALA A 126 0.08 -1.74 13.36
CA ALA A 126 0.45 -2.40 12.13
C ALA A 126 -0.69 -2.26 11.11
N THR A 127 -0.34 -1.87 9.89
CA THR A 127 -1.29 -1.77 8.78
C THR A 127 -1.05 -2.91 7.81
N ILE A 128 -2.14 -3.46 7.28
CA ILE A 128 -2.14 -4.34 6.12
C ILE A 128 -2.90 -3.61 5.01
N ASN A 129 -2.18 -3.19 3.97
CA ASN A 129 -2.75 -2.34 2.93
C ASN A 129 -3.27 -3.16 1.72
N ALA A 130 -4.02 -2.51 0.83
CA ALA A 130 -4.62 -3.15 -0.35
C ALA A 130 -3.62 -3.94 -1.21
N LEU A 131 -2.39 -3.43 -1.37
CA LEU A 131 -1.35 -4.10 -2.16
C LEU A 131 -0.88 -5.39 -1.48
N GLN A 132 -0.70 -5.38 -0.15
CA GLN A 132 -0.37 -6.57 0.62
C GLN A 132 -1.51 -7.58 0.64
N ILE A 133 -2.77 -7.12 0.73
CA ILE A 133 -3.96 -7.99 0.65
C ILE A 133 -4.00 -8.68 -0.72
N ALA A 134 -3.88 -7.91 -1.81
CA ALA A 134 -3.88 -8.44 -3.17
C ALA A 134 -2.72 -9.41 -3.41
N PHE A 135 -1.51 -9.09 -2.92
CA PHE A 135 -0.34 -9.95 -3.06
C PHE A 135 -0.46 -11.25 -2.26
N SER A 136 -0.97 -11.18 -1.03
CA SER A 136 -1.14 -12.36 -0.17
C SER A 136 -2.30 -13.26 -0.58
N ASN A 137 -3.31 -12.69 -1.27
CA ASN A 137 -4.49 -13.39 -1.78
C ASN A 137 -5.07 -14.40 -0.76
N PRO A 138 -5.51 -13.94 0.42
CA PRO A 138 -5.94 -14.81 1.50
C PRO A 138 -7.33 -15.44 1.22
N GLN A 139 -7.56 -16.68 1.68
CA GLN A 139 -8.87 -17.34 1.56
C GLN A 139 -9.94 -16.66 2.42
N THR A 140 -9.56 -16.16 3.59
CA THR A 140 -10.45 -15.51 4.55
C THR A 140 -9.75 -14.35 5.24
N SER A 141 -10.49 -13.47 5.90
CA SER A 141 -9.89 -12.43 6.75
C SER A 141 -9.11 -13.00 7.94
N ALA A 142 -9.34 -14.26 8.34
CA ALA A 142 -8.49 -14.93 9.32
C ALA A 142 -7.11 -15.24 8.74
N ASP A 143 -7.04 -15.71 7.48
CA ASP A 143 -5.78 -15.92 6.77
C ASP A 143 -5.06 -14.61 6.51
N LEU A 144 -5.80 -13.55 6.16
CA LEU A 144 -5.26 -12.19 6.03
C LEU A 144 -4.50 -11.77 7.29
N LEU A 145 -5.13 -11.89 8.46
CA LEU A 145 -4.52 -11.55 9.73
C LEU A 145 -3.36 -12.49 10.11
N GLN A 146 -3.52 -13.79 9.91
CA GLN A 146 -2.51 -14.80 10.25
C GLN A 146 -1.24 -14.63 9.40
N ASN A 147 -1.39 -14.43 8.09
CA ASN A 147 -0.29 -14.28 7.13
C ASN A 147 0.51 -12.99 7.36
N SER A 148 -0.06 -11.99 8.04
CA SER A 148 0.67 -10.78 8.43
C SER A 148 1.82 -11.05 9.42
N GLY A 149 1.77 -12.19 10.12
CA GLY A 149 2.68 -12.52 11.23
C GLY A 149 2.51 -11.61 12.45
N LYS A 150 1.44 -10.82 12.50
CA LYS A 150 1.17 -9.84 13.58
C LYS A 150 0.11 -10.32 14.56
N VAL A 151 -0.83 -11.14 14.10
CA VAL A 151 -1.97 -11.64 14.86
C VAL A 151 -1.96 -13.16 14.78
N PHE A 152 -2.07 -13.82 15.92
CA PHE A 152 -2.30 -15.25 15.93
C PHE A 152 -3.79 -15.50 15.70
N VAL A 153 -4.14 -16.47 14.87
CA VAL A 153 -5.54 -16.82 14.65
C VAL A 153 -5.75 -18.27 15.01
N GLN A 154 -6.63 -18.52 15.98
CA GLN A 154 -7.05 -19.87 16.31
C GLN A 154 -8.20 -20.29 15.39
N LYS A 155 -7.96 -21.30 14.58
CA LYS A 155 -8.95 -21.95 13.73
C LYS A 155 -9.28 -23.34 14.29
N SER A 156 -10.30 -23.42 15.15
CA SER A 156 -10.79 -24.72 15.66
C SER A 156 -11.55 -25.52 14.60
N GLN A 157 -12.01 -24.85 13.54
CA GLN A 157 -12.66 -25.38 12.35
C GLN A 157 -12.37 -24.44 11.18
N MET A 158 -12.51 -24.90 9.93
CA MET A 158 -12.25 -24.06 8.75
C MET A 158 -13.25 -22.90 8.60
N GLY A 159 -14.51 -23.11 8.98
CA GLY A 159 -15.52 -22.06 9.11
C GLY A 159 -15.36 -21.19 10.38
N GLY A 160 -14.14 -21.04 10.87
CA GLY A 160 -13.82 -20.26 12.06
C GLY A 160 -12.45 -19.62 12.01
N GLY A 161 -12.31 -18.45 12.62
CA GLY A 161 -11.01 -17.83 12.84
C GLY A 161 -11.11 -16.78 13.94
N SER A 162 -10.64 -17.13 15.13
CA SER A 162 -10.61 -16.20 16.26
C SER A 162 -9.23 -15.61 16.45
N PRO A 163 -9.09 -14.28 16.29
CA PRO A 163 -7.82 -13.63 16.47
C PRO A 163 -7.41 -13.58 17.94
N MET A 164 -6.11 -13.54 18.14
CA MET A 164 -5.43 -13.43 19.43
C MET A 164 -4.21 -12.52 19.29
N ILE A 165 -4.08 -11.60 20.24
CA ILE A 165 -2.97 -10.66 20.31
C ILE A 165 -2.40 -10.72 21.71
N ARG A 166 -1.13 -11.15 21.84
CA ARG A 166 -0.41 -11.24 23.13
C ARG A 166 -1.19 -11.99 24.23
N GLY A 167 -1.86 -13.08 23.87
CA GLY A 167 -2.67 -13.89 24.78
C GLY A 167 -4.09 -13.36 25.03
N PHE A 168 -4.42 -12.15 24.61
CA PHE A 168 -5.80 -11.66 24.61
C PHE A 168 -6.56 -12.22 23.41
N SER A 169 -7.77 -12.72 23.65
CA SER A 169 -8.71 -13.24 22.65
C SER A 169 -10.14 -12.87 23.07
N THR A 170 -11.14 -13.29 22.30
CA THR A 170 -12.58 -13.15 22.66
C THR A 170 -13.00 -11.69 22.86
N ASN A 171 -13.74 -11.37 23.92
CA ASN A 171 -14.24 -10.04 24.25
C ASN A 171 -13.17 -9.13 24.87
N ARG A 172 -11.90 -9.41 24.56
CA ARG A 172 -10.73 -8.62 24.94
C ARG A 172 -10.01 -8.09 23.72
N LEU A 173 -10.48 -8.40 22.51
CA LEU A 173 -10.08 -7.77 21.27
C LEU A 173 -11.31 -7.21 20.56
N LEU A 174 -11.23 -5.96 20.11
CA LEU A 174 -12.28 -5.37 19.30
C LEU A 174 -12.05 -5.69 17.81
N LEU A 175 -13.08 -6.18 17.14
CA LEU A 175 -13.22 -6.24 15.69
C LEU A 175 -14.18 -5.13 15.26
N SER A 176 -13.76 -4.30 14.31
CA SER A 176 -14.65 -3.33 13.69
C SER A 176 -14.49 -3.29 12.17
N VAL A 177 -15.57 -2.96 11.46
CA VAL A 177 -15.57 -2.67 10.03
C VAL A 177 -16.06 -1.24 9.87
N ASP A 178 -15.24 -0.36 9.29
CA ASP A 178 -15.53 1.06 9.13
C ASP A 178 -15.98 1.76 10.42
N GLY A 179 -15.42 1.32 11.55
CA GLY A 179 -15.75 1.82 12.89
C GLY A 179 -16.98 1.19 13.54
N VAL A 180 -17.72 0.31 12.85
CA VAL A 180 -18.86 -0.44 13.41
C VAL A 180 -18.35 -1.71 14.07
N ARG A 181 -18.69 -1.92 15.35
CA ARG A 181 -18.31 -3.10 16.13
C ARG A 181 -18.93 -4.37 15.55
N MET A 182 -18.10 -5.39 15.32
CA MET A 182 -18.50 -6.71 14.83
C MET A 182 -18.51 -7.79 15.92
N ASN A 183 -18.02 -7.48 17.12
CA ASN A 183 -18.03 -8.43 18.23
C ASN A 183 -19.46 -8.87 18.58
N ASN A 184 -19.67 -10.17 18.76
CA ASN A 184 -20.90 -10.69 19.34
C ASN A 184 -20.98 -10.43 20.86
N ALA A 185 -22.19 -10.43 21.40
CA ALA A 185 -22.46 -10.19 22.82
C ALA A 185 -22.31 -11.44 23.71
N ILE A 186 -21.76 -12.55 23.18
CA ILE A 186 -21.65 -13.80 23.93
C ILE A 186 -20.47 -13.70 24.90
N PHE A 187 -20.72 -13.95 26.19
CA PHE A 187 -19.69 -13.95 27.23
C PHE A 187 -19.42 -15.37 27.72
N ARG A 188 -18.47 -16.06 27.10
CA ARG A 188 -18.04 -17.43 27.45
C ARG A 188 -16.51 -17.52 27.43
N GLY A 189 -15.95 -18.46 28.17
CA GLY A 189 -14.57 -18.89 27.96
C GLY A 189 -14.39 -19.54 26.57
N GLY A 190 -13.24 -19.29 25.94
CA GLY A 190 -12.87 -19.86 24.64
C GLY A 190 -13.20 -18.94 23.46
N ASN A 191 -12.63 -19.24 22.29
CA ASN A 191 -12.73 -18.43 21.09
C ASN A 191 -14.18 -18.24 20.60
N LEU A 192 -14.55 -16.98 20.37
CA LEU A 192 -15.94 -16.55 20.13
C LEU A 192 -16.10 -15.61 18.94
N GLN A 193 -15.12 -14.73 18.73
CA GLN A 193 -15.19 -13.71 17.70
C GLN A 193 -14.63 -14.30 16.42
N ASN A 194 -15.43 -14.33 15.35
CA ASN A 194 -15.06 -14.96 14.10
C ASN A 194 -14.79 -13.90 13.04
N VAL A 195 -13.51 -13.68 12.72
CA VAL A 195 -13.11 -12.62 11.78
C VAL A 195 -13.39 -12.98 10.32
N ILE A 196 -13.67 -14.26 10.01
CA ILE A 196 -13.93 -14.71 8.64
C ILE A 196 -15.25 -14.18 8.06
N SER A 197 -16.13 -13.62 8.91
CA SER A 197 -17.36 -12.95 8.45
C SER A 197 -17.07 -11.69 7.65
N ILE A 198 -15.83 -11.18 7.70
CA ILE A 198 -15.36 -10.07 6.89
C ILE A 198 -14.74 -10.66 5.62
N ASP A 199 -15.22 -10.20 4.47
CA ASP A 199 -14.70 -10.63 3.18
C ASP A 199 -13.37 -9.93 2.86
N PRO A 200 -12.26 -10.66 2.67
CA PRO A 200 -10.98 -10.02 2.33
C PRO A 200 -11.02 -9.25 1.00
N PHE A 201 -11.93 -9.58 0.05
CA PHE A 201 -12.03 -8.87 -1.23
C PHE A 201 -12.67 -7.48 -1.11
N THR A 202 -13.46 -7.23 -0.06
CA THR A 202 -14.08 -5.92 0.18
C THR A 202 -13.19 -4.99 1.00
N VAL A 203 -12.16 -5.53 1.65
CA VAL A 203 -11.24 -4.78 2.52
C VAL A 203 -10.20 -4.03 1.68
N ARG A 204 -10.14 -2.71 1.86
CA ARG A 204 -9.09 -1.83 1.33
C ARG A 204 -7.85 -1.84 2.22
N SER A 205 -8.04 -1.80 3.53
CA SER A 205 -6.93 -1.90 4.48
C SER A 205 -7.41 -2.42 5.82
N THR A 206 -6.48 -2.91 6.63
CA THR A 206 -6.74 -3.31 8.01
C THR A 206 -5.69 -2.73 8.92
N GLU A 207 -6.13 -2.21 10.06
CA GLU A 207 -5.25 -1.69 11.10
C GLU A 207 -5.37 -2.49 12.37
N ILE A 208 -4.22 -2.83 12.93
CA ILE A 208 -4.09 -3.57 14.16
C ILE A 208 -3.41 -2.67 15.18
N ILE A 209 -4.19 -2.21 16.15
CA ILE A 209 -3.71 -1.42 17.29
C ILE A 209 -3.39 -2.39 18.42
N PHE A 210 -2.12 -2.46 18.81
CA PHE A 210 -1.66 -3.36 19.86
C PHE A 210 -1.75 -2.70 21.22
N GLY A 211 -2.47 -3.33 22.15
CA GLY A 211 -2.62 -2.85 23.52
C GLY A 211 -3.99 -2.21 23.78
N PRO A 212 -4.17 -1.62 24.97
CA PRO A 212 -5.46 -1.14 25.43
C PRO A 212 -5.92 0.10 24.64
N GLY A 213 -7.05 -0.04 23.95
CA GLY A 213 -7.75 1.03 23.22
C GLY A 213 -9.09 1.42 23.86
N THR A 214 -9.38 0.99 25.08
CA THR A 214 -10.73 1.04 25.68
C THR A 214 -11.34 2.44 25.80
N VAL A 215 -10.52 3.49 25.91
CA VAL A 215 -10.99 4.88 25.99
C VAL A 215 -11.70 5.32 24.71
N ILE A 216 -11.16 4.94 23.54
CA ILE A 216 -11.70 5.33 22.23
C ILE A 216 -12.70 4.28 21.74
N TYR A 217 -12.39 3.00 22.00
CA TYR A 217 -13.02 1.87 21.34
C TYR A 217 -13.97 1.06 22.25
N GLY A 218 -14.07 1.41 23.53
CA GLY A 218 -14.97 0.74 24.49
C GLY A 218 -14.42 -0.58 25.07
N SER A 219 -15.30 -1.31 25.77
CA SER A 219 -14.94 -2.41 26.68
C SER A 219 -14.10 -3.53 26.06
N ASP A 220 -14.38 -3.91 24.83
CA ASP A 220 -13.73 -5.09 24.21
C ASP A 220 -12.33 -4.79 23.67
N ALA A 221 -11.88 -3.53 23.70
CA ALA A 221 -10.57 -3.10 23.19
C ALA A 221 -9.43 -3.22 24.21
N MET A 222 -9.51 -4.15 25.16
CA MET A 222 -8.55 -4.25 26.27
C MET A 222 -7.16 -4.76 25.83
N GLY A 223 -7.12 -5.74 24.94
CA GLY A 223 -5.89 -6.34 24.41
C GLY A 223 -5.45 -5.77 23.06
N GLY A 224 -6.37 -5.13 22.35
CA GLY A 224 -6.12 -4.58 21.03
C GLY A 224 -7.41 -4.30 20.25
N VAL A 225 -7.22 -3.66 19.10
CA VAL A 225 -8.28 -3.34 18.15
C VAL A 225 -7.83 -3.75 16.76
N MET A 226 -8.72 -4.39 16.02
CA MET A 226 -8.57 -4.66 14.59
C MET A 226 -9.70 -3.94 13.86
N ASN A 227 -9.34 -2.92 13.10
CA ASN A 227 -10.26 -2.19 12.24
C ASN A 227 -10.04 -2.60 10.79
N PHE A 228 -11.11 -2.98 10.13
CA PHE A 228 -11.14 -3.25 8.71
C PHE A 228 -11.77 -2.05 8.02
N TYR A 229 -11.09 -1.51 7.02
CA TYR A 229 -11.59 -0.43 6.18
C TYR A 229 -12.00 -1.02 4.85
N THR A 230 -13.25 -0.82 4.45
CA THR A 230 -13.76 -1.32 3.18
C THR A 230 -13.31 -0.43 2.01
N LYS A 231 -13.48 -0.95 0.80
CA LYS A 231 -13.32 -0.19 -0.44
C LYS A 231 -14.41 0.89 -0.50
N ASP A 232 -14.04 2.06 -1.03
CA ASP A 232 -14.93 3.22 -1.12
C ASP A 232 -15.53 3.35 -2.53
N ALA A 233 -16.78 3.81 -2.62
CA ALA A 233 -17.36 4.25 -3.88
C ALA A 233 -16.67 5.56 -4.34
N PHE A 234 -16.34 5.69 -5.63
CA PHE A 234 -15.73 6.93 -6.13
C PHE A 234 -16.76 7.83 -6.82
N PHE A 235 -16.61 9.13 -6.63
CA PHE A 235 -17.34 10.12 -7.42
C PHE A 235 -16.57 10.41 -8.72
N SER A 236 -17.30 10.68 -9.80
CA SER A 236 -16.67 11.15 -11.03
C SER A 236 -16.27 12.61 -10.88
N THR A 237 -15.01 12.92 -11.21
CA THR A 237 -14.48 14.29 -11.25
C THR A 237 -14.92 15.06 -12.50
N ALA A 238 -15.43 14.37 -13.52
CA ALA A 238 -15.95 14.94 -14.75
C ALA A 238 -17.48 14.86 -14.82
N ASP A 239 -18.09 15.54 -15.80
CA ASP A 239 -19.51 15.35 -16.13
C ASP A 239 -19.82 13.96 -16.70
N SER A 240 -18.79 13.20 -17.07
CA SER A 240 -18.94 11.83 -17.55
C SER A 240 -19.18 10.85 -16.40
N THR A 241 -19.89 9.77 -16.72
CA THR A 241 -20.04 8.62 -15.82
C THR A 241 -18.74 7.82 -15.84
N GLN A 242 -18.24 7.47 -14.65
CA GLN A 242 -17.11 6.57 -14.50
C GLN A 242 -17.60 5.23 -13.93
N VAL A 243 -17.12 4.13 -14.52
CA VAL A 243 -17.44 2.78 -14.07
C VAL A 243 -16.15 2.00 -13.98
N SER A 244 -15.94 1.29 -12.88
CA SER A 244 -14.90 0.29 -12.76
C SER A 244 -15.51 -1.01 -12.25
N GLY A 245 -14.85 -2.11 -12.53
CA GLY A 245 -15.20 -3.38 -11.92
C GLY A 245 -14.02 -4.31 -11.87
N ASN A 246 -14.09 -5.24 -10.94
CA ASN A 246 -13.15 -6.34 -10.82
C ASN A 246 -13.91 -7.67 -10.83
N ALA A 247 -13.29 -8.69 -11.38
CA ALA A 247 -13.71 -10.06 -11.19
C ALA A 247 -12.48 -10.86 -10.78
N ALA A 248 -12.64 -11.71 -9.77
CA ALA A 248 -11.60 -12.60 -9.31
C ALA A 248 -12.13 -14.02 -9.15
N TYR A 249 -11.28 -14.98 -9.45
CA TYR A 249 -11.53 -16.39 -9.21
C TYR A 249 -10.31 -16.97 -8.50
N ARG A 250 -10.55 -17.75 -7.45
CA ARG A 250 -9.52 -18.41 -6.68
C ARG A 250 -9.84 -19.89 -6.53
N PHE A 251 -8.82 -20.71 -6.78
CA PHE A 251 -8.85 -22.14 -6.54
C PHE A 251 -7.75 -22.53 -5.56
N GLY A 252 -8.10 -23.34 -4.55
CA GLY A 252 -7.18 -23.85 -3.54
C GLY A 252 -7.22 -25.36 -3.47
N SER A 253 -6.13 -26.05 -3.82
CA SER A 253 -6.11 -27.51 -3.88
C SER A 253 -6.25 -28.18 -2.51
N ALA A 254 -5.67 -27.57 -1.47
CA ALA A 254 -5.62 -28.15 -0.11
C ALA A 254 -7.01 -28.37 0.51
N ASN A 255 -7.98 -27.53 0.18
CA ASN A 255 -9.37 -27.66 0.64
C ASN A 255 -10.36 -27.66 -0.53
N ARG A 256 -9.89 -27.89 -1.76
CA ARG A 256 -10.69 -27.78 -3.00
C ARG A 256 -11.55 -26.52 -3.04
N GLU A 257 -11.00 -25.39 -2.59
CA GLU A 257 -11.66 -24.09 -2.61
C GLU A 257 -12.04 -23.71 -4.04
N ASN A 258 -13.25 -23.19 -4.21
CA ASN A 258 -13.68 -22.43 -5.38
C ASN A 258 -14.32 -21.13 -4.88
N THR A 259 -13.62 -20.02 -5.07
CA THR A 259 -14.07 -18.70 -4.65
C THR A 259 -14.21 -17.80 -5.88
N GLY A 260 -15.39 -17.22 -6.05
CA GLY A 260 -15.67 -16.23 -7.07
C GLY A 260 -16.04 -14.89 -6.44
N HIS A 261 -15.48 -13.81 -6.98
CA HIS A 261 -15.75 -12.44 -6.56
C HIS A 261 -16.03 -11.56 -7.77
N VAL A 262 -17.01 -10.67 -7.64
CA VAL A 262 -17.24 -9.57 -8.59
C VAL A 262 -17.50 -8.29 -7.81
N ASP A 263 -16.86 -7.21 -8.24
CA ASP A 263 -17.18 -5.87 -7.77
C ASP A 263 -17.44 -4.89 -8.92
N LEU A 264 -18.33 -3.94 -8.65
CA LEU A 264 -18.71 -2.88 -9.56
C LEU A 264 -18.78 -1.57 -8.79
N ASN A 265 -18.08 -0.56 -9.31
CA ASN A 265 -18.10 0.79 -8.81
C ASN A 265 -18.64 1.71 -9.90
N PHE A 266 -19.61 2.55 -9.54
CA PHE A 266 -20.25 3.51 -10.41
C PHE A 266 -20.14 4.89 -9.78
N GLY A 267 -19.58 5.83 -10.53
CA GLY A 267 -19.38 7.20 -10.10
C GLY A 267 -19.98 8.22 -11.07
N ARG A 268 -20.73 9.17 -10.52
CA ARG A 268 -21.12 10.46 -11.11
C ARG A 268 -20.72 11.58 -10.15
N ARG A 269 -20.96 12.84 -10.53
CA ARG A 269 -20.59 14.02 -9.72
C ARG A 269 -21.17 14.03 -8.31
N GLN A 270 -22.40 13.55 -8.14
CA GLN A 270 -23.13 13.58 -6.86
C GLN A 270 -23.58 12.19 -6.38
N TRP A 271 -23.38 11.17 -7.20
CA TRP A 271 -23.83 9.80 -6.92
C TRP A 271 -22.65 8.87 -7.06
N ALA A 272 -22.44 8.02 -6.07
CA ALA A 272 -21.46 6.96 -6.11
C ALA A 272 -22.09 5.69 -5.54
N PHE A 273 -21.85 4.57 -6.20
CA PHE A 273 -22.32 3.24 -5.77
C PHE A 273 -21.16 2.26 -5.87
N LEU A 274 -21.08 1.38 -4.90
CA LEU A 274 -20.16 0.26 -4.88
C LEU A 274 -20.95 -0.98 -4.49
N THR A 275 -20.72 -2.07 -5.21
CA THR A 275 -21.37 -3.35 -4.94
C THR A 275 -20.35 -4.46 -5.06
N HIS A 276 -20.31 -5.33 -4.06
CA HIS A 276 -19.47 -6.52 -4.03
C HIS A 276 -20.32 -7.76 -3.82
N VAL A 277 -19.98 -8.82 -4.55
CA VAL A 277 -20.56 -10.13 -4.36
C VAL A 277 -19.44 -11.16 -4.37
N SER A 278 -19.34 -11.94 -3.30
CA SER A 278 -18.43 -13.08 -3.22
C SER A 278 -19.18 -14.34 -2.86
N TYR A 279 -18.87 -15.42 -3.55
CA TYR A 279 -19.27 -16.77 -3.17
C TYR A 279 -18.03 -17.62 -2.98
N ASN A 280 -17.95 -18.25 -1.82
CA ASN A 280 -16.87 -19.13 -1.45
C ASN A 280 -17.45 -20.52 -1.21
N ASN A 281 -16.88 -21.52 -1.88
CA ASN A 281 -17.15 -22.93 -1.64
C ASN A 281 -15.86 -23.60 -1.18
N PHE A 282 -15.81 -24.02 0.07
CA PHE A 282 -14.66 -24.71 0.65
C PHE A 282 -15.02 -26.17 0.89
N GLY A 283 -14.26 -27.09 0.29
CA GLY A 283 -14.28 -28.50 0.67
C GLY A 283 -13.54 -28.74 1.98
N ASP A 284 -13.52 -29.99 2.42
CA ASP A 284 -12.75 -30.35 3.62
C ASP A 284 -11.26 -30.20 3.37
N LEU A 285 -10.54 -29.75 4.40
CA LEU A 285 -9.09 -29.62 4.37
C LEU A 285 -8.43 -31.01 4.25
N THR A 286 -7.52 -31.16 3.31
CA THR A 286 -6.61 -32.29 3.18
C THR A 286 -5.26 -31.88 3.75
N MET A 287 -4.79 -32.61 4.76
CA MET A 287 -3.45 -32.40 5.30
C MET A 287 -2.37 -32.93 4.33
N GLY A 288 -1.13 -32.46 4.49
CA GLY A 288 -0.01 -32.99 3.73
C GLY A 288 0.26 -34.46 4.06
N GLU A 289 0.68 -35.23 3.06
CA GLU A 289 0.95 -36.69 3.19
C GLU A 289 2.08 -37.01 4.18
N HIS A 290 3.03 -36.09 4.37
CA HIS A 290 4.21 -36.27 5.20
C HIS A 290 4.08 -35.48 6.51
N GLY A 291 3.06 -35.81 7.31
CA GLY A 291 2.79 -35.20 8.61
C GLY A 291 2.79 -36.23 9.75
N PRO A 292 2.73 -35.79 11.01
CA PRO A 292 2.58 -36.69 12.14
C PRO A 292 1.24 -37.44 12.11
N ASP A 293 1.28 -38.74 12.36
CA ASP A 293 0.09 -39.61 12.42
C ASP A 293 -0.93 -39.15 13.47
N SER A 294 -0.49 -38.39 14.49
CA SER A 294 -1.38 -37.83 15.53
C SER A 294 -2.39 -36.82 15.00
N TYR A 295 -2.22 -36.30 13.78
CA TYR A 295 -3.16 -35.40 13.12
C TYR A 295 -4.09 -36.09 12.12
N LEU A 296 -3.92 -37.41 11.90
CA LEU A 296 -4.82 -38.18 11.07
C LEU A 296 -6.21 -38.25 11.69
N ARG A 297 -7.22 -38.05 10.85
CA ARG A 297 -8.61 -38.11 11.26
C ARG A 297 -9.20 -39.47 10.94
N ASN A 298 -8.88 -40.46 11.76
CA ASN A 298 -9.31 -41.85 11.53
C ASN A 298 -10.82 -42.05 11.67
N TYR A 299 -11.49 -41.21 12.46
CA TYR A 299 -12.93 -41.29 12.70
C TYR A 299 -13.56 -39.90 12.75
N TYR A 300 -14.83 -39.81 12.42
CA TYR A 300 -15.63 -38.59 12.59
C TYR A 300 -17.06 -38.95 13.05
N VAL A 301 -17.76 -37.96 13.60
CA VAL A 301 -19.15 -38.11 14.01
C VAL A 301 -20.05 -37.68 12.85
N SER A 302 -21.05 -38.49 12.54
CA SER A 302 -22.11 -38.19 11.58
C SER A 302 -23.46 -38.38 12.25
N SER A 303 -24.36 -37.41 12.09
CA SER A 303 -25.72 -37.49 12.60
C SER A 303 -26.64 -38.00 11.50
N ASN A 304 -27.30 -39.13 11.72
CA ASN A 304 -28.26 -39.70 10.78
C ASN A 304 -29.57 -39.99 11.51
N ASN A 305 -30.67 -39.37 11.06
CA ASN A 305 -31.98 -39.44 11.69
C ASN A 305 -31.99 -39.08 13.20
N GLY A 306 -31.12 -38.15 13.62
CA GLY A 306 -31.03 -37.69 15.01
C GLY A 306 -30.20 -38.60 15.94
N GLU A 307 -29.58 -39.65 15.41
CA GLU A 307 -28.58 -40.45 16.13
C GLU A 307 -27.17 -40.12 15.66
N ASP A 308 -26.31 -39.77 16.60
CA ASP A 308 -24.88 -39.53 16.34
C ASP A 308 -24.13 -40.86 16.34
N ARG A 309 -23.43 -41.15 15.24
CA ARG A 309 -22.61 -42.35 15.08
C ARG A 309 -21.17 -41.99 14.74
N ILE A 310 -20.24 -42.75 15.31
CA ILE A 310 -18.83 -42.68 14.94
C ILE A 310 -18.64 -43.49 13.67
N VAL A 311 -18.10 -42.84 12.64
CA VAL A 311 -17.87 -43.42 11.32
C VAL A 311 -16.37 -43.43 11.05
N ALA A 312 -15.86 -44.55 10.54
CA ALA A 312 -14.47 -44.63 10.07
C ALA A 312 -14.27 -43.72 8.85
N ASN A 313 -13.19 -42.95 8.86
CA ASN A 313 -12.85 -42.09 7.74
C ASN A 313 -12.13 -42.89 6.66
N PRO A 314 -12.69 -43.02 5.43
CA PRO A 314 -12.02 -43.73 4.35
C PRO A 314 -10.73 -43.04 3.90
N ASP A 315 -10.58 -41.74 4.18
CA ASP A 315 -9.38 -40.97 3.89
C ASP A 315 -8.95 -40.18 5.15
N PRO A 316 -8.11 -40.77 6.02
CA PRO A 316 -7.67 -40.13 7.26
C PRO A 316 -6.89 -38.82 7.09
N LEU A 317 -6.39 -38.50 5.89
CA LEU A 317 -5.75 -37.21 5.61
C LEU A 317 -6.79 -36.08 5.48
N LYS A 318 -8.04 -36.42 5.17
CA LYS A 318 -9.13 -35.47 4.97
C LYS A 318 -9.83 -35.15 6.30
N GLN A 319 -9.89 -33.87 6.64
CA GLN A 319 -10.40 -33.38 7.92
C GLN A 319 -11.92 -33.19 7.86
N VAL A 320 -12.71 -34.27 7.91
CA VAL A 320 -14.17 -34.25 7.70
C VAL A 320 -14.98 -34.14 9.02
N PRO A 321 -16.01 -33.28 9.14
CA PRO A 321 -16.39 -32.23 8.22
C PRO A 321 -15.68 -30.91 8.58
N THR A 322 -15.04 -30.31 7.59
CA THR A 322 -14.56 -28.93 7.66
C THR A 322 -15.04 -28.08 6.48
N ALA A 323 -15.64 -28.70 5.46
CA ALA A 323 -16.26 -28.00 4.35
C ALA A 323 -17.33 -27.00 4.81
N TYR A 324 -17.41 -25.86 4.12
CA TYR A 324 -18.45 -24.85 4.32
C TYR A 324 -18.55 -23.93 3.11
N ASP A 325 -19.71 -23.29 2.98
CA ASP A 325 -19.96 -22.28 1.96
C ASP A 325 -20.25 -20.93 2.64
N GLN A 326 -19.89 -19.84 1.97
CA GLN A 326 -20.14 -18.48 2.44
C GLN A 326 -20.46 -17.54 1.29
N ILE A 327 -21.53 -16.77 1.44
CA ILE A 327 -21.88 -15.65 0.56
C ILE A 327 -21.62 -14.36 1.32
N ASN A 328 -20.87 -13.44 0.71
CA ASN A 328 -20.68 -12.08 1.21
C ASN A 328 -21.26 -11.09 0.22
N LEU A 329 -21.97 -10.09 0.74
CA LEU A 329 -22.59 -9.00 0.00
C LEU A 329 -22.23 -7.69 0.69
N MET A 330 -21.81 -6.69 -0.08
CA MET A 330 -21.57 -5.33 0.39
C MET A 330 -22.12 -4.32 -0.59
#